data_AF-A0A9P0KTD4-F1
#
_entry.id   AF-A0A9P0KTD4-F1
#
_cell.length_a   1.000
_cell.length_b   1.000
_cell.length_c   1.000
_cell.angle_alpha   90.00
_cell.angle_beta   90.00
_cell.angle_gamma   90.00
#
_symmetry.space_group_name_H-M   'P 1'
#
loop_
_entity.id
_entity.type
_entity.pdbx_description
1 polymer ?
#
loop_
_entity_poly.entity_id
_entity_poly.type
_entity_poly.pdbx_seq_one_letter_code
_entity_poly.pdbx_strand_id
1 'polypeptide(L)'
;MHEDSTRGPYRTYTYDAEQFVHNPWKDRSFYANRDKSQDKFNEGEPYYGIKGIKKLSNRTIVMVCLAVAGFALALQVLAIRNSFTFQREELIRRSIEANETLKKVKEAAALNGNEAQIELLKLKFASRSKIDD
;
A
#
# COMPACT_ATOMS: atom_id res chain seq x y z
N MET A 1 -27.98 52.34 2.43
CA MET A 1 -27.27 53.58 2.81
C MET A 1 -28.33 54.49 3.41
N HIS A 2 -28.42 54.53 4.74
CA HIS A 2 -29.30 55.48 5.43
C HIS A 2 -28.42 56.64 5.91
N GLU A 3 -28.74 57.84 5.44
CA GLU A 3 -28.02 59.07 5.71
C GLU A 3 -28.81 59.83 6.78
N ASP A 4 -28.37 59.75 8.04
CA ASP A 4 -28.96 60.54 9.11
C ASP A 4 -28.14 61.83 9.30
N SER A 5 -28.81 62.95 9.06
CA SER A 5 -28.25 64.29 8.99
C SER A 5 -28.32 64.96 10.36
N THR A 6 -27.20 65.02 11.08
CA THR A 6 -27.06 65.91 12.24
C THR A 6 -25.77 66.73 12.20
N ARG A 7 -25.90 67.91 11.57
CA ARG A 7 -25.27 69.21 11.87
C ARG A 7 -23.86 69.20 12.50
N GLY A 8 -22.84 69.24 11.64
CA GLY A 8 -21.46 69.65 11.91
C GLY A 8 -20.60 69.53 10.63
N PRO A 9 -19.51 70.32 10.45
CA PRO A 9 -18.73 70.33 9.20
C PRO A 9 -17.87 69.07 8.99
N TYR A 10 -17.96 68.10 9.90
CA TYR A 10 -17.22 66.85 9.84
C TYR A 10 -18.17 65.70 9.51
N ARG A 11 -17.96 65.08 8.36
CA ARG A 11 -18.71 63.90 7.91
C ARG A 11 -18.19 62.69 8.71
N THR A 12 -18.86 62.33 9.80
CA THR A 12 -18.52 61.12 10.57
C THR A 12 -19.13 59.91 9.87
N TYR A 13 -18.27 59.03 9.34
CA TYR A 13 -18.70 57.70 8.94
C TYR A 13 -18.86 56.86 10.22
N THR A 14 -20.10 56.56 10.60
CA THR A 14 -20.36 55.51 11.57
C THR A 14 -20.12 54.18 10.87
N TYR A 15 -18.99 53.55 11.16
CA TYR A 15 -18.81 52.16 10.85
C TYR A 15 -19.72 51.40 11.82
N ASP A 16 -20.70 50.67 11.29
CA ASP A 16 -21.31 49.58 12.04
C ASP A 16 -20.18 48.59 12.32
N ALA A 17 -19.55 48.73 13.49
CA ALA A 17 -18.65 47.73 14.01
C ALA A 17 -19.53 46.53 14.38
N GLU A 18 -19.92 45.75 13.37
CA GLU A 18 -20.39 44.39 13.59
C GLU A 18 -19.35 43.74 14.50
N GLN A 19 -19.76 43.40 15.71
CA GLN A 19 -18.90 42.76 16.68
C GLN A 19 -18.36 41.51 15.99
N PHE A 20 -17.09 41.53 15.61
CA PHE A 20 -16.38 40.35 15.12
C PHE A 20 -16.27 39.37 16.29
N VAL A 21 -17.37 38.68 16.60
CA VAL A 21 -17.33 37.39 17.23
C VAL A 21 -16.69 36.49 16.18
N HIS A 22 -15.36 36.52 16.15
CA HIS A 22 -14.55 35.70 15.28
C HIS A 22 -14.78 34.25 15.72
N ASN A 23 -15.84 33.65 15.20
CA ASN A 23 -16.11 32.25 15.40
C ASN A 23 -15.13 31.53 14.47
N PRO A 24 -14.07 30.89 14.99
CA PRO A 24 -13.03 30.30 14.15
C PRO A 24 -13.62 29.28 13.18
N TRP A 25 -14.76 28.68 13.54
CA TRP A 25 -15.49 27.72 12.71
C TRP A 25 -16.26 28.32 11.54
N LYS A 26 -16.38 29.65 11.45
CA LYS A 26 -17.07 30.37 10.36
C LYS A 26 -16.12 31.20 9.50
N ASP A 27 -14.81 31.00 9.64
CA ASP A 27 -13.83 31.69 8.79
C ASP A 27 -14.01 31.28 7.32
N ARG A 28 -14.02 32.27 6.42
CA ARG A 28 -14.14 32.12 4.96
C ARG A 28 -12.92 31.43 4.35
N SER A 29 -11.80 31.32 5.09
CA SER A 29 -10.63 30.53 4.70
C SER A 29 -10.94 29.03 4.60
N PHE A 30 -11.90 28.54 5.39
CA PHE A 30 -12.36 27.14 5.30
C PHE A 30 -13.20 26.91 4.05
N TYR A 31 -12.88 25.85 3.30
CA TYR A 31 -13.60 25.48 2.08
C TYR A 31 -15.12 25.35 2.28
N ALA A 32 -15.56 24.90 3.45
CA ALA A 32 -16.97 24.75 3.80
C ALA A 32 -17.72 26.10 3.93
N ASN A 33 -17.02 27.14 4.40
CA ASN A 33 -17.58 28.48 4.63
C ASN A 33 -17.20 29.48 3.52
N ARG A 34 -16.46 29.02 2.51
CA ARG A 34 -16.07 29.84 1.37
C ARG A 34 -17.30 30.21 0.56
N ASP A 35 -17.38 31.48 0.18
CA ASP A 35 -18.41 31.96 -0.73
C ASP A 35 -18.17 31.42 -2.15
N LYS A 36 -19.02 30.47 -2.57
CA LYS A 36 -18.93 29.79 -3.87
C LYS A 36 -19.50 30.62 -5.02
N SER A 37 -20.14 31.76 -4.74
CA SER A 37 -20.72 32.62 -5.79
C SER A 37 -19.66 33.20 -6.73
N GLN A 38 -18.44 33.41 -6.22
CA GLN A 38 -17.32 33.94 -7.00
C GLN A 38 -16.45 32.85 -7.66
N ASP A 39 -16.75 31.56 -7.44
CA ASP A 39 -15.98 30.46 -8.04
C ASP A 39 -16.02 30.51 -9.57
N LYS A 40 -17.15 30.92 -10.16
CA LYS A 40 -17.32 31.08 -11.62
C LYS A 40 -16.57 32.28 -12.19
N PHE A 41 -16.43 33.36 -11.41
CA PHE A 41 -15.67 34.54 -11.82
C PHE A 41 -14.16 34.25 -11.80
N ASN A 42 -13.71 33.46 -10.81
CA ASN A 42 -12.31 33.06 -10.64
C ASN A 42 -11.91 31.80 -11.45
N GLU A 43 -12.80 31.24 -12.27
CA GLU A 43 -12.47 30.13 -13.17
C GLU A 43 -11.47 30.55 -14.26
N GLY A 44 -11.50 31.81 -14.69
CA GLY A 44 -10.59 32.38 -15.69
C GLY A 44 -9.32 32.99 -15.12
N GLU A 45 -9.22 33.15 -13.80
CA GLU A 45 -8.10 33.82 -13.13
C GLU A 45 -6.93 32.85 -12.86
N PRO A 46 -5.67 33.31 -12.98
CA PRO A 46 -4.50 32.48 -12.73
C PRO A 46 -4.38 32.13 -11.24
N TYR A 47 -4.59 30.85 -10.90
CA TYR A 47 -4.62 30.31 -9.54
C TYR A 47 -3.28 30.38 -8.76
N TYR A 48 -2.21 30.86 -9.37
CA TYR A 48 -0.87 30.92 -8.75
C TYR A 48 -0.27 32.32 -8.67
N GLY A 49 -1.03 33.39 -8.93
CA GLY A 49 -0.51 34.77 -8.92
C GLY A 49 0.51 35.08 -10.04
N ILE A 50 0.95 34.05 -10.77
CA ILE A 50 1.80 34.14 -11.95
C ILE A 50 0.89 34.32 -13.16
N LYS A 51 0.88 35.52 -13.73
CA LYS A 51 0.17 35.82 -14.98
C LYS A 51 0.72 34.94 -16.10
N GLY A 52 -0.15 34.16 -16.76
CA GLY A 52 0.18 33.41 -17.98
C GLY A 52 0.06 31.89 -17.89
N ILE A 53 -0.06 31.30 -16.70
CA ILE A 53 -0.25 29.84 -16.56
C ILE A 53 -1.74 29.54 -16.35
N LYS A 54 -2.35 28.85 -17.32
CA LYS A 54 -3.74 28.40 -17.21
C LYS A 54 -3.89 27.36 -16.10
N LYS A 55 -4.96 27.50 -15.31
CA LYS A 55 -5.33 26.58 -14.25
C LYS A 55 -5.58 25.17 -14.80
N LEU A 56 -4.91 24.17 -14.24
CA LEU A 56 -5.27 22.77 -14.48
C LEU A 56 -6.59 22.47 -13.77
N SER A 57 -7.51 21.83 -14.48
CA SER A 57 -8.78 21.43 -13.87
C SER A 57 -8.53 20.36 -12.80
N ASN A 58 -9.28 20.41 -11.70
CA ASN A 58 -9.19 19.37 -10.65
C ASN A 58 -9.44 17.96 -11.23
N ARG A 59 -10.29 17.87 -12.27
CA ARG A 59 -10.54 16.63 -13.01
C ARG A 59 -9.27 16.10 -13.67
N THR A 60 -8.45 16.98 -14.25
CA THR A 60 -7.17 16.60 -14.86
C THR A 60 -6.22 16.00 -13.83
N ILE A 61 -6.13 16.61 -12.65
CA ILE A 61 -5.26 16.11 -11.56
C ILE A 61 -5.70 14.72 -11.11
N VAL A 62 -7.01 14.53 -10.88
CA VAL A 62 -7.58 13.23 -10.50
C VAL A 62 -7.31 12.17 -11.57
N MET A 63 -7.48 12.50 -12.85
CA MET A 63 -7.21 11.58 -13.95
C MET A 63 -5.74 11.16 -14.02
N VAL A 64 -4.80 12.08 -13.79
CA VAL A 64 -3.37 11.77 -13.76
C VAL A 64 -3.04 10.85 -12.58
N CYS A 65 -3.59 11.13 -11.39
CA CYS A 65 -3.40 10.26 -10.23
C CYS A 65 -3.93 8.83 -10.48
N LEU A 66 -5.12 8.71 -11.09
CA LEU A 66 -5.69 7.41 -11.44
C LEU A 66 -4.84 6.67 -12.47
N ALA A 67 -4.32 7.38 -13.49
CA ALA A 67 -3.47 6.78 -14.50
C ALA A 67 -2.16 6.24 -13.90
N VAL A 68 -1.50 7.03 -13.04
CA VAL A 68 -0.25 6.61 -12.38
C VAL A 68 -0.50 5.45 -11.41
N ALA A 69 -1.56 5.51 -10.61
CA ALA A 69 -1.92 4.42 -9.69
C ALA A 69 -2.26 3.13 -10.45
N GLY A 70 -3.02 3.23 -11.54
CA GLY A 70 -3.35 2.09 -12.39
C GLY A 70 -2.11 1.48 -13.04
N PHE A 71 -1.19 2.31 -13.52
CA PHE A 71 0.08 1.83 -14.09
C PHE A 71 0.95 1.12 -13.06
N ALA A 72 1.09 1.68 -11.85
CA ALA A 72 1.83 1.05 -10.77
C ALA A 72 1.24 -0.31 -10.38
N LEU A 73 -0.09 -0.40 -10.30
CA LEU A 73 -0.79 -1.65 -9.98
C LEU A 73 -0.62 -2.68 -11.10
N ALA A 74 -0.69 -2.27 -12.37
CA ALA A 74 -0.45 -3.15 -13.51
C ALA A 74 0.97 -3.74 -13.48
N LEU A 75 1.99 -2.92 -13.18
CA LEU A 75 3.36 -3.40 -13.02
C LEU A 75 3.50 -4.40 -11.87
N GLN A 76 2.85 -4.15 -10.71
CA GLN A 76 2.84 -5.08 -9.58
C GLN A 76 2.21 -6.41 -9.98
N VAL A 77 1.07 -6.40 -10.68
CA VAL A 77 0.41 -7.63 -11.14
C VAL A 77 1.29 -8.42 -12.10
N LEU A 78 1.96 -7.75 -13.06
CA LEU A 78 2.87 -8.43 -13.98
C LEU A 78 4.09 -9.03 -13.27
N ALA A 79 4.67 -8.28 -12.32
CA ALA A 79 5.79 -8.75 -11.51
C ALA A 79 5.41 -9.98 -10.67
N ILE A 80 4.24 -9.94 -10.02
CA ILE A 80 3.72 -11.07 -9.24
C ILE A 80 3.48 -12.28 -10.14
N ARG A 81 2.84 -12.11 -11.29
CA ARG A 81 2.57 -13.23 -12.22
C ARG A 81 3.85 -13.94 -12.66
N ASN A 82 4.89 -13.18 -13.04
CA ASN A 82 6.17 -13.76 -13.44
C ASN A 82 6.96 -14.34 -12.26
N SER A 83 6.87 -13.74 -11.08
CA SER A 83 7.56 -14.23 -9.88
C SER A 83 6.92 -15.53 -9.36
N PHE A 84 5.59 -15.62 -9.35
CA PHE A 84 4.86 -16.80 -8.88
C PHE A 84 5.04 -18.01 -9.79
N THR A 85 5.08 -17.83 -11.11
CA THR A 85 5.31 -18.96 -12.03
C THR A 85 6.69 -19.56 -11.82
N PHE A 86 7.72 -18.72 -11.70
CA PHE A 86 9.09 -19.17 -11.46
C PHE A 86 9.25 -19.85 -10.09
N GLN A 87 8.69 -19.27 -9.02
CA GLN A 87 8.75 -19.87 -7.69
C GLN A 87 8.01 -21.20 -7.62
N ARG A 88 6.87 -21.31 -8.32
CA ARG A 88 6.09 -22.55 -8.35
C ARG A 88 6.85 -23.68 -9.04
N GLU A 89 7.48 -23.41 -10.18
CA GLU A 89 8.29 -24.40 -10.90
C GLU A 89 9.49 -24.87 -10.08
N GLU A 90 10.21 -23.94 -9.44
CA GLU A 90 11.34 -24.28 -8.57
C GLU A 90 10.88 -25.10 -7.35
N LEU A 91 9.74 -24.75 -6.73
CA LEU A 91 9.20 -25.49 -5.58
C LEU A 91 8.76 -26.91 -5.98
N ILE A 92 8.15 -27.06 -7.17
CA ILE A 92 7.78 -28.37 -7.72
C ILE A 92 9.04 -29.20 -7.98
N ARG A 93 10.09 -28.60 -8.58
CA ARG A 93 11.35 -29.31 -8.84
C ARG A 93 11.98 -29.81 -7.54
N ARG A 94 12.11 -28.95 -6.53
CA ARG A 94 12.65 -29.33 -5.21
C ARG A 94 11.82 -30.40 -4.53
N SER A 95 10.50 -30.35 -4.65
CA SER A 95 9.62 -31.38 -4.11
C SER A 95 9.85 -32.74 -4.78
N ILE A 96 10.09 -32.76 -6.10
CA ILE A 96 10.38 -34.00 -6.85
C ILE A 96 11.73 -34.57 -6.40
N GLU A 97 12.79 -33.75 -6.35
CA GLU A 97 14.12 -34.17 -5.90
C GLU A 97 14.11 -34.69 -4.45
N ALA A 98 13.41 -34.00 -3.55
CA ALA A 98 13.25 -34.44 -2.16
C ALA A 98 12.52 -35.78 -2.05
N ASN A 99 11.54 -36.03 -2.92
CA ASN A 99 10.79 -37.28 -2.92
C ASN A 99 11.64 -38.44 -3.48
N GLU A 100 12.44 -38.19 -4.52
CA GLU A 100 13.39 -39.18 -5.05
C GLU A 100 14.48 -39.56 -4.05
N THR A 101 15.06 -38.56 -3.38
CA THR A 101 16.07 -38.80 -2.34
C THR A 101 15.48 -39.57 -1.16
N LEU A 102 14.29 -39.21 -0.70
CA LEU A 102 13.57 -39.97 0.32
C LEU A 102 13.34 -41.43 -0.11
N LYS A 103 12.93 -41.65 -1.37
CA LYS A 103 12.71 -42.98 -1.92
C LYS A 103 13.99 -43.81 -1.92
N LYS A 104 15.11 -43.25 -2.39
CA LYS A 104 16.43 -43.89 -2.37
C LYS A 104 16.88 -44.25 -0.96
N VAL A 105 16.71 -43.33 0.00
CA VAL A 105 17.07 -43.60 1.41
C VAL A 105 16.18 -44.68 2.01
N LYS A 106 14.88 -44.68 1.70
CA LYS A 106 13.95 -45.76 2.14
C LYS A 106 14.32 -47.11 1.53
N GLU A 107 14.66 -47.17 0.24
CA GLU A 107 15.11 -48.40 -0.41
C GLU A 107 16.43 -48.90 0.18
N ALA A 108 17.41 -48.00 0.37
CA ALA A 108 18.67 -48.34 1.04
C ALA A 108 18.46 -48.78 2.50
N ALA A 109 17.53 -48.16 3.22
CA ALA A 109 17.19 -48.57 4.58
C ALA A 109 16.41 -49.89 4.62
N ALA A 110 15.58 -50.18 3.62
CA ALA A 110 14.90 -51.46 3.50
C ALA A 110 15.88 -52.60 3.20
N LEU A 111 16.87 -52.35 2.32
CA LEU A 111 17.93 -53.30 2.00
C LEU A 111 18.86 -53.52 3.20
N ASN A 112 19.41 -52.45 3.77
CA ASN A 112 20.39 -52.53 4.85
C ASN A 112 19.75 -52.81 6.22
N GLY A 113 18.46 -52.52 6.42
CA GLY A 113 17.79 -52.71 7.70
C GLY A 113 17.64 -54.18 8.09
N ASN A 114 17.40 -55.06 7.10
CA ASN A 114 17.31 -56.50 7.34
C ASN A 114 18.71 -57.14 7.44
N GLU A 115 19.64 -56.76 6.55
CA GLU A 115 21.02 -57.28 6.60
C GLU A 115 21.76 -56.86 7.87
N ALA A 116 21.66 -55.59 8.27
CA ALA A 116 22.30 -55.10 9.50
C ALA A 116 21.68 -55.74 10.76
N GLN A 117 20.36 -55.98 10.76
CA GLN A 117 19.72 -56.74 11.85
C GLN A 117 20.20 -58.19 11.88
N ILE A 118 20.35 -58.84 10.72
CA ILE A 118 20.87 -60.22 10.62
C ILE A 118 22.32 -60.32 11.09
N GLU A 119 23.18 -59.35 10.75
CA GLU A 119 24.56 -59.31 11.26
C GLU A 119 24.61 -59.14 12.78
N LEU A 120 23.81 -58.23 13.33
CA LEU A 120 23.70 -58.05 14.79
C LEU A 120 23.20 -59.31 15.48
N LEU A 121 22.23 -60.02 14.89
CA LEU A 121 21.75 -61.31 15.39
C LEU A 121 22.85 -62.36 15.35
N LYS A 122 23.61 -62.48 14.25
CA LYS A 122 24.74 -63.42 14.13
C LYS A 122 25.82 -63.16 15.18
N LEU A 123 26.20 -61.90 15.39
CA LEU A 123 27.16 -61.50 16.43
C LEU A 123 26.66 -61.86 17.83
N LYS A 124 25.36 -61.65 18.09
CA LYS A 124 24.74 -62.00 19.39
C LYS A 124 24.70 -63.51 19.64
N PHE A 125 24.50 -64.33 18.61
CA PHE A 125 24.56 -65.79 18.74
C PHE A 125 25.99 -66.29 18.94
N ALA A 126 26.96 -65.73 18.21
CA ALA A 126 28.38 -66.10 18.34
C ALA A 126 29.00 -65.67 19.69
N SER A 127 28.56 -64.54 20.25
CA SER A 127 28.97 -64.13 21.60
C SER A 127 28.32 -64.98 22.68
N ARG A 128 27.05 -65.37 22.48
CA ARG A 128 26.33 -66.24 23.42
C ARG A 128 26.90 -67.66 23.45
N SER A 129 27.24 -68.25 22.31
CA SER A 129 27.83 -69.60 22.28
C SER A 129 29.19 -69.68 22.98
N LYS A 130 29.98 -68.59 22.96
CA LYS A 130 31.27 -68.50 23.66
C LYS A 130 31.17 -68.37 25.18
N ILE A 131 29.98 -68.10 25.72
CA ILE A 131 29.75 -67.96 27.17
C ILE A 131 29.33 -69.31 27.78
N ASP A 132 28.85 -70.25 26.96
CA ASP A 132 28.31 -71.54 27.39
C ASP A 132 29.32 -72.71 27.21
N ASP A 133 30.56 -72.43 26.75
CA ASP A 133 31.73 -73.33 26.71
C ASP A 133 32.75 -72.93 27.80
#